data_AF-A0A399Q7B9-F1
#
_entry.id   AF-A0A399Q7B9-F1
#
_cell.length_a   1.000
_cell.length_b   1.000
_cell.length_c   1.000
_cell.angle_alpha   90.00
_cell.angle_beta   90.00
_cell.angle_gamma   90.00
#
_symmetry.space_group_name_H-M   'P 1'
#
loop_
_entity.id
_entity.type
_entity.pdbx_description
1 polymer ?
#
loop_
_entity_poly.entity_id
_entity_poly.type
_entity_poly.pdbx_seq_one_letter_code
_entity_poly.pdbx_strand_id
1 'polypeptide(L)'
;TLGRLAGELARILPPTATGIRVAGPYDAPVTRVALCGGAGDSLLSAPEVVGADVYITSDLRHHPASEARESAALRGGTPYLIDTSHWASEWLWLDQAAGTLRAALPDVEVTVSDIRTDPWDFAVTQ
;
A
#
# COMPACT_ATOMS: atom_id res chain seq x y z
N THR A 1 13.95 -0.97 8.51
CA THR A 1 13.77 0.48 8.36
C THR A 1 12.69 0.74 7.34
N LEU A 2 12.18 1.97 7.27
CA LEU A 2 11.15 2.37 6.32
C LEU A 2 11.58 2.12 4.86
N GLY A 3 12.82 2.48 4.52
CA GLY A 3 13.40 2.25 3.19
C GLY A 3 13.51 0.77 2.83
N ARG A 4 13.93 -0.08 3.77
CA ARG A 4 13.95 -1.54 3.56
C ARG A 4 12.54 -2.08 3.33
N LEU A 5 11.56 -1.67 4.14
CA LEU A 5 10.17 -2.08 3.98
C LEU A 5 9.62 -1.68 2.60
N ALA A 6 9.84 -0.45 2.15
CA ALA A 6 9.46 -0.02 0.80
C ALA A 6 10.13 -0.86 -0.30
N GLY A 7 11.42 -1.22 -0.12
CA GLY A 7 12.14 -2.10 -1.03
C GLY A 7 11.65 -3.55 -1.04
N GLU A 8 11.14 -4.08 0.08
CA GLU A 8 10.46 -5.39 0.13
C GLU A 8 9.12 -5.32 -0.62
N LEU A 9 8.32 -4.26 -0.38
CA LEU A 9 7.04 -4.06 -1.06
C LEU A 9 7.22 -3.97 -2.58
N ALA A 10 8.25 -3.27 -3.05
CA ALA A 10 8.57 -3.16 -4.48
C ALA A 10 8.94 -4.50 -5.13
N ARG A 11 9.35 -5.51 -4.33
CA ARG A 11 9.63 -6.86 -4.83
C ARG A 11 8.43 -7.79 -4.82
N ILE A 12 7.45 -7.53 -3.96
CA ILE A 12 6.25 -8.37 -3.79
C ILE A 12 5.10 -7.87 -4.66
N LEU A 13 4.97 -6.55 -4.80
CA LEU A 13 3.90 -5.94 -5.59
C LEU A 13 4.19 -6.05 -7.10
N PRO A 14 3.16 -6.33 -7.92
CA PRO A 14 3.28 -6.21 -9.37
C PRO A 14 3.81 -4.82 -9.80
N PRO A 15 4.65 -4.75 -10.84
CA PRO A 15 5.22 -3.48 -11.29
C PRO A 15 4.16 -2.57 -11.93
N THR A 16 4.12 -1.31 -11.49
CA THR A 16 3.22 -0.27 -12.01
C THR A 16 3.99 1.00 -12.33
N ALA A 17 3.41 1.88 -13.14
CA ALA A 17 4.08 3.11 -13.59
C ALA A 17 4.47 4.04 -12.43
N THR A 18 3.58 4.19 -11.45
CA THR A 18 3.77 5.10 -10.31
C THR A 18 4.79 4.55 -9.29
N GLY A 19 5.01 3.24 -9.26
CA GLY A 19 5.87 2.60 -8.28
C GLY A 19 5.36 2.77 -6.84
N ILE A 20 6.27 2.98 -5.90
CA ILE A 20 5.98 3.18 -4.47
C ILE A 20 6.49 4.55 -4.04
N ARG A 21 5.62 5.35 -3.44
CA ARG A 21 5.96 6.67 -2.88
C ARG A 21 5.98 6.59 -1.36
N VAL A 22 6.95 7.25 -0.73
CA VAL A 22 7.18 7.14 0.72
C VAL A 22 7.31 8.53 1.33
N ALA A 23 6.60 8.79 2.43
CA ALA A 23 6.72 9.99 3.24
C ALA A 23 7.27 9.65 4.63
N GLY A 24 8.59 9.81 4.80
CA GLY A 24 9.30 9.59 6.06
C GLY A 24 10.81 9.41 5.86
N PRO A 25 11.62 9.40 6.93
CA PRO A 25 13.06 9.18 6.83
C PRO A 25 13.37 7.74 6.42
N TYR A 26 14.26 7.55 5.45
CA TYR A 26 14.62 6.24 4.90
C TYR A 26 15.07 5.23 5.99
N ASP A 27 15.90 5.69 6.94
CA ASP A 27 16.48 4.85 7.99
C ASP A 27 15.60 4.71 9.24
N ALA A 28 14.39 5.28 9.24
CA ALA A 28 13.51 5.20 10.40
C ALA A 28 13.18 3.73 10.77
N PRO A 29 13.24 3.35 12.06
CA PRO A 29 12.84 2.03 12.50
C PRO A 29 11.33 1.84 12.29
N VAL A 30 10.93 0.62 11.91
CA VAL A 30 9.53 0.25 11.72
C VAL A 30 9.31 -1.09 12.42
N THR A 31 8.33 -1.13 13.32
CA THR A 31 7.94 -2.31 14.10
C THR A 31 6.44 -2.57 14.03
N ARG A 32 5.62 -1.52 13.90
CA ARG A 32 4.17 -1.59 13.78
C ARG A 32 3.71 -0.98 12.46
N VAL A 33 2.98 -1.76 11.69
CA VAL A 33 2.45 -1.37 10.37
C VAL A 33 0.93 -1.38 10.44
N ALA A 34 0.30 -0.27 10.08
CA ALA A 34 -1.11 -0.25 9.68
C ALA A 34 -1.18 -0.45 8.16
N LEU A 35 -2.15 -1.23 7.67
CA LEU A 35 -2.27 -1.59 6.27
C LEU A 35 -3.74 -1.54 5.83
N CYS A 36 -4.00 -0.86 4.72
CA CYS A 36 -5.27 -0.90 4.02
C CYS A 36 -4.99 -0.96 2.51
N GLY A 37 -5.29 -2.10 1.87
CA GLY A 37 -5.25 -2.21 0.41
C GLY A 37 -6.27 -1.27 -0.23
N GLY A 38 -5.98 -0.81 -1.45
CA GLY A 38 -6.81 0.18 -2.13
C GLY A 38 -6.75 1.56 -1.49
N ALA A 39 -7.80 2.35 -1.67
CA ALA A 39 -7.85 3.76 -1.29
C ALA A 39 -8.19 3.97 0.20
N GLY A 40 -7.17 4.06 1.05
CA GLY A 40 -7.31 4.19 2.51
C GLY A 40 -7.10 5.61 3.07
N ASP A 41 -7.17 6.65 2.24
CA ASP A 41 -6.99 8.06 2.61
C ASP A 41 -7.94 8.52 3.73
N SER A 42 -9.17 7.98 3.77
CA SER A 42 -10.17 8.28 4.80
C SER A 42 -9.82 7.72 6.19
N LEU A 43 -8.86 6.81 6.29
CA LEU A 43 -8.45 6.15 7.53
C LEU A 43 -7.25 6.82 8.19
N LEU A 44 -6.70 7.91 7.63
CA LEU A 44 -5.50 8.57 8.16
C LEU A 44 -5.63 9.04 9.61
N SER A 45 -6.85 9.28 10.10
CA SER A 45 -7.14 9.66 11.48
C SER A 45 -7.55 8.49 12.38
N ALA A 46 -7.65 7.26 11.85
CA ALA A 46 -8.03 6.09 12.61
C ALA A 46 -6.99 5.81 13.72
N PRO A 47 -7.41 5.45 14.95
CA PRO A 47 -6.49 5.20 16.06
C PRO A 47 -5.41 4.16 15.74
N GLU A 48 -5.75 3.14 14.97
CA GLU A 48 -4.85 2.08 14.52
C GLU A 48 -3.76 2.61 13.58
N VAL A 49 -4.12 3.55 12.71
CA VAL A 49 -3.21 4.23 11.77
C VAL A 49 -2.32 5.20 12.53
N VAL A 50 -2.92 6.06 13.35
CA VAL A 50 -2.20 7.07 14.15
C VAL A 50 -1.24 6.42 15.15
N GLY A 51 -1.59 5.24 15.67
CA GLY A 51 -0.77 4.47 16.62
C GLY A 51 0.27 3.55 15.98
N ALA A 52 0.44 3.57 14.66
CA ALA A 52 1.43 2.79 13.92
C ALA A 52 2.72 3.58 13.63
N ASP A 53 3.80 2.87 13.30
CA ASP A 53 5.04 3.50 12.83
C ASP A 53 4.92 3.94 11.37
N VAL A 54 4.19 3.16 10.58
CA VAL A 54 3.93 3.42 9.16
C VAL A 54 2.53 2.94 8.80
N TYR A 55 1.89 3.69 7.90
CA TYR A 55 0.65 3.31 7.24
C TYR A 55 0.90 3.06 5.76
N ILE A 56 0.50 1.88 5.28
CA ILE A 56 0.60 1.47 3.89
C ILE A 56 -0.81 1.48 3.29
N THR A 57 -1.00 2.25 2.23
CA THR A 57 -2.25 2.27 1.47
C THR A 57 -2.01 2.75 0.04
N SER A 58 -3.06 3.04 -0.71
CA SER A 58 -3.00 3.61 -2.05
C SER A 58 -3.83 4.90 -2.15
N ASP A 59 -3.68 5.61 -3.27
CA ASP A 59 -4.46 6.80 -3.63
C ASP A 59 -4.40 7.93 -2.60
N LEU A 60 -3.26 8.08 -1.92
CA LEU A 60 -3.07 9.20 -1.01
C LEU A 60 -3.01 10.52 -1.79
N ARG A 61 -3.86 11.45 -1.38
CA ARG A 61 -3.90 12.81 -1.93
C ARG A 61 -2.88 13.69 -1.20
N HIS A 62 -2.42 14.73 -1.87
CA HIS A 62 -1.36 15.61 -1.35
C HIS A 62 -1.68 16.20 0.03
N HIS A 63 -2.82 16.89 0.18
CA HIS A 63 -3.15 17.56 1.44
C HIS A 63 -3.39 16.58 2.60
N PRO A 64 -4.24 15.54 2.47
CA PRO A 64 -4.39 14.55 3.53
C PRO A 64 -3.07 13.91 3.97
N ALA A 65 -2.21 13.55 3.02
CA ALA A 65 -0.89 12.99 3.34
C ALA A 65 0.01 14.01 4.08
N SER A 66 0.04 15.27 3.62
CA SER A 66 0.80 16.36 4.26
C SER A 66 0.30 16.60 5.68
N GLU A 67 -1.01 16.79 5.84
CA GLU A 67 -1.66 17.05 7.13
C GLU A 67 -1.43 15.90 8.12
N ALA A 68 -1.51 14.65 7.65
CA ALA A 68 -1.21 13.48 8.47
C ALA A 68 0.25 13.47 8.94
N ARG A 69 1.21 13.81 8.07
CA ARG A 69 2.65 13.88 8.40
C ARG A 69 2.98 15.04 9.33
N GLU A 70 2.37 16.21 9.13
CA GLU A 70 2.51 17.37 10.00
C GLU A 70 1.93 17.06 11.40
N SER A 71 0.74 16.48 11.44
CA SER A 71 0.10 16.03 12.67
C SER A 71 0.92 14.97 13.40
N ALA A 72 1.52 14.03 12.67
CA ALA A 72 2.45 13.03 13.22
C ALA A 72 3.68 13.67 13.84
N ALA A 73 4.27 14.70 13.22
CA ALA A 73 5.43 15.41 13.75
C ALA A 73 5.17 16.02 15.13
N LEU A 74 3.94 16.47 15.40
CA LEU A 74 3.52 16.99 16.71
C LEU A 74 3.36 15.89 17.78
N ARG A 75 3.29 14.61 17.39
CA ARG A 75 2.99 13.47 18.27
C ARG A 75 4.14 12.45 18.39
N GLY A 76 5.34 12.81 17.97
CA GLY A 76 6.53 11.93 18.03
C GLY A 76 7.02 11.40 16.69
N GLY A 77 6.43 11.85 15.57
CA GLY A 77 6.97 11.67 14.22
C GLY A 77 6.33 10.56 13.37
N THR A 78 5.43 9.75 13.94
CA THR A 78 4.73 8.64 13.27
C THR A 78 3.21 8.85 13.22
N PRO A 79 2.49 8.23 12.26
CA PRO A 79 2.95 7.27 11.25
C PRO A 79 3.65 7.92 10.04
N TYR A 80 4.65 7.23 9.48
CA TYR A 80 5.12 7.46 8.11
C TYR A 80 4.07 6.94 7.12
N LEU A 81 4.16 7.35 5.85
CA LEU A 81 3.23 6.89 4.82
C LEU A 81 3.98 6.14 3.72
N ILE A 82 3.40 5.03 3.26
CA ILE A 82 3.77 4.36 2.02
C ILE A 82 2.53 4.31 1.15
N ASP A 83 2.65 4.85 -0.05
CA ASP A 83 1.61 4.90 -1.05
C ASP A 83 1.98 3.99 -2.23
N THR A 84 1.16 2.96 -2.44
CA THR A 84 1.33 1.94 -3.47
C THR A 84 0.31 2.13 -4.61
N SER A 85 0.45 1.38 -5.70
CA SER A 85 -0.65 1.30 -6.67
C SER A 85 -1.88 0.62 -6.04
N HIS A 86 -3.04 1.23 -6.25
CA HIS A 86 -4.34 0.68 -5.85
C HIS A 86 -4.52 -0.74 -6.40
N TRP A 87 -4.40 -0.90 -7.73
CA TRP A 87 -4.54 -2.18 -8.40
C TRP A 87 -3.52 -3.20 -7.87
N ALA A 88 -2.24 -2.84 -7.76
CA ALA A 88 -1.20 -3.76 -7.31
C ALA A 88 -1.45 -4.26 -5.89
N SER A 89 -1.90 -3.38 -5.00
CA SER A 89 -2.21 -3.73 -3.61
C SER A 89 -3.40 -4.68 -3.50
N GLU A 90 -4.42 -4.52 -4.34
CA GLU A 90 -5.61 -5.36 -4.36
C GLU A 90 -5.46 -6.61 -5.24
N TRP A 91 -4.49 -6.68 -6.12
CA TRP A 91 -4.25 -7.88 -6.92
C TRP A 91 -3.69 -9.03 -6.07
N LEU A 92 -2.92 -8.72 -5.02
CA LEU A 92 -2.24 -9.72 -4.17
C LEU A 92 -3.16 -10.75 -3.51
N TRP A 93 -4.44 -10.45 -3.26
CA TRP A 93 -5.35 -11.40 -2.61
C TRP A 93 -6.04 -12.36 -3.60
N LEU A 94 -5.96 -12.10 -4.91
CA LEU A 94 -6.71 -12.85 -5.91
C LEU A 94 -6.34 -14.34 -5.96
N ASP A 95 -5.08 -14.70 -5.69
CA ASP A 95 -4.67 -16.10 -5.60
C ASP A 95 -5.35 -16.83 -4.43
N GLN A 96 -5.53 -16.15 -3.29
CA GLN A 96 -6.25 -16.69 -2.15
C GLN A 96 -7.75 -16.82 -2.46
N ALA A 97 -8.32 -15.83 -3.16
CA ALA A 97 -9.69 -15.87 -3.65
C ALA A 97 -9.91 -17.07 -4.57
N ALA A 98 -9.03 -17.23 -5.56
CA ALA A 98 -9.07 -18.33 -6.51
C ALA A 98 -8.91 -19.68 -5.81
N GLY A 99 -8.00 -19.79 -4.82
CA GLY A 99 -7.86 -20.99 -4.00
C GLY A 99 -9.16 -21.37 -3.28
N THR A 100 -9.85 -20.37 -2.72
CA THR A 100 -11.15 -20.56 -2.04
C THR A 100 -12.22 -21.03 -3.02
N LEU A 101 -12.30 -20.42 -4.21
CA LEU A 101 -13.26 -20.80 -5.24
C LEU A 101 -12.98 -22.19 -5.81
N ARG A 102 -11.72 -22.54 -6.10
CA ARG A 102 -11.31 -23.88 -6.56
C ARG A 102 -11.69 -24.97 -5.56
N ALA A 103 -11.53 -24.69 -4.26
CA ALA A 103 -11.92 -25.63 -3.21
C ALA A 103 -13.45 -25.80 -3.10
N ALA A 104 -14.21 -24.71 -3.29
CA ALA A 104 -15.66 -24.73 -3.20
C ALA A 104 -16.35 -25.27 -4.46
N LEU A 105 -15.72 -25.14 -5.63
CA LEU A 105 -16.27 -25.46 -6.95
C LEU A 105 -15.28 -26.33 -7.76
N PRO A 106 -15.09 -27.61 -7.39
CA PRO A 106 -14.04 -28.45 -8.00
C PRO A 106 -14.25 -28.74 -9.49
N ASP A 107 -15.49 -28.63 -10.00
CA ASP A 107 -15.82 -28.86 -11.40
C ASP A 107 -15.75 -27.59 -12.27
N VAL A 108 -15.38 -26.44 -11.68
CA VAL A 108 -15.27 -25.15 -12.37
C VAL A 108 -13.80 -24.76 -12.50
N GLU A 109 -13.38 -24.41 -13.71
CA GLU A 109 -12.06 -23.82 -13.93
C GLU A 109 -12.03 -22.40 -13.37
N VAL A 110 -11.05 -22.13 -12.49
CA VAL A 110 -10.83 -20.80 -11.91
C VAL A 110 -9.38 -20.39 -12.18
N THR A 111 -9.20 -19.25 -12.82
CA THR A 111 -7.90 -18.65 -13.15
C THR A 111 -7.85 -17.20 -12.62
N VAL A 112 -6.66 -16.76 -12.24
CA VAL A 112 -6.38 -15.35 -11.92
C VAL A 112 -5.80 -14.71 -13.18
N SER A 113 -6.28 -13.52 -13.53
CA SER A 113 -5.74 -12.79 -14.67
C SER A 113 -4.40 -12.14 -14.31
N ASP A 114 -3.37 -12.45 -15.09
CA ASP A 114 -2.06 -11.80 -15.03
C ASP A 114 -1.99 -10.49 -15.85
N ILE A 115 -3.08 -10.13 -16.55
CA ILE A 115 -3.15 -8.86 -17.29
C ILE A 115 -3.21 -7.72 -16.29
N ARG A 116 -2.21 -6.83 -16.33
CA ARG A 116 -2.21 -5.58 -15.56
C ARG A 116 -3.36 -4.69 -16.01
N THR A 117 -4.24 -4.34 -15.09
CA THR A 117 -5.35 -3.39 -15.31
C THR A 117 -5.19 -2.11 -14.50
N ASP A 118 -4.00 -1.83 -13.98
CA ASP A 118 -3.64 -0.51 -13.46
C ASP A 118 -3.77 0.53 -14.58
N PRO A 119 -4.44 1.68 -14.34
CA PRO A 119 -4.73 2.65 -15.38
C PRO A 119 -3.53 3.53 -15.77
N TRP A 120 -2.38 3.40 -15.09
CA TRP A 120 -1.21 4.22 -15.32
C TRP A 120 -0.15 3.44 -16.10
N ASP A 121 0.12 3.88 -17.33
CA ASP A 121 1.06 3.18 -18.21
C ASP A 121 2.52 3.60 -18.03
N PHE A 122 2.78 4.88 -17.79
CA PHE A 122 4.12 5.43 -17.59
C PHE A 122 4.11 6.62 -16.63
N ALA A 123 5.26 6.88 -16.01
CA ALA A 123 5.51 8.07 -15.20
C ALA A 123 6.72 8.82 -15.76
N VAL A 124 6.65 10.15 -15.78
CA VAL A 124 7.79 11.01 -16.13
C VAL A 124 8.32 11.61 -14.83
N THR A 125 9.51 11.16 -14.42
CA THR A 125 10.18 11.66 -13.21
C THR A 125 10.92 12.97 -13.54
N GLN A 126 10.90 13.93 -12.61
CA GLN A 126 11.54 15.24 -12.73
C GLN A 126 12.37 15.55 -11.49
#